data_AF-A0A399R7G4-F1
#
_entry.id   AF-A0A399R7G4-F1
#
_cell.length_a   1.000
_cell.length_b   1.000
_cell.length_c   1.000
_cell.angle_alpha   90.00
_cell.angle_beta   90.00
_cell.angle_gamma   90.00
#
_symmetry.space_group_name_H-M   'P 1'
#
loop_
_entity.id
_entity.type
_entity.pdbx_description
1 polymer ?
#
loop_
_entity_poly.entity_id
_entity_poly.type
_entity_poly.pdbx_seq_one_letter_code
_entity_poly.pdbx_strand_id
1 'polypeptide(L)'
;MQHVPPLRAQVEDGRVSRLRQADFSEKRGFPKVNLRSFHIAESRAFSLVRPLKWKEIRPVQDLALALYQYFVYPILTLILFALFAYVIMSWLFTFNVLSPYGQIARQIYSMLESVLEPLLRPIRNTIPPLGQLDLSVFILALLILFFRDWLFPQLLFAMPG
;
A
#
# COMPACT_ATOMS: atom_id res chain seq x y z
N MET A 1 22.20 -2.19 48.39
CA MET A 1 21.11 -3.18 48.51
C MET A 1 20.68 -3.21 49.98
N GLN A 2 19.63 -2.45 50.32
CA GLN A 2 19.18 -2.32 51.72
C GLN A 2 17.98 -3.23 51.95
N HIS A 3 18.16 -4.11 52.92
CA HIS A 3 17.31 -5.23 53.30
C HIS A 3 16.04 -4.70 53.97
N VAL A 4 14.87 -4.91 53.35
CA VAL A 4 13.57 -4.62 53.99
C VAL A 4 13.27 -5.77 54.97
N PRO A 5 13.04 -5.50 56.26
CA PRO A 5 12.71 -6.55 57.22
C PRO A 5 11.26 -7.02 57.05
N PRO A 6 10.94 -8.30 57.30
CA PRO A 6 9.59 -8.81 57.15
C PRO A 6 8.68 -8.24 58.23
N LEU A 7 7.46 -7.83 57.84
CA LEU A 7 6.38 -7.48 58.75
C LEU A 7 6.09 -8.67 59.67
N ARG A 8 6.64 -8.62 60.89
CA ARG A 8 6.10 -9.41 62.00
C ARG A 8 4.80 -8.73 62.42
N ALA A 9 3.70 -9.43 62.28
CA ALA A 9 2.47 -9.08 62.96
C ALA A 9 2.76 -9.08 64.48
N GLN A 10 2.94 -7.90 65.06
CA GLN A 10 2.96 -7.72 66.50
C GLN A 10 1.53 -7.92 67.00
N VAL A 11 1.24 -9.13 67.46
CA VAL A 11 0.10 -9.41 68.32
C VAL A 11 0.50 -8.95 69.71
N GLU A 12 0.31 -7.66 69.99
CA GLU A 12 0.44 -7.09 71.32
C GLU A 12 -0.93 -7.07 71.99
N ASP A 13 -1.15 -8.10 72.81
CA ASP A 13 -1.77 -8.03 74.12
C ASP A 13 -3.05 -7.19 74.26
N GLY A 14 -4.19 -7.78 73.86
CA GLY A 14 -5.45 -7.72 74.62
C GLY A 14 -6.11 -6.38 74.95
N ARG A 15 -5.64 -5.23 74.44
CA ARG A 15 -6.29 -3.92 74.63
C ARG A 15 -6.45 -3.18 73.33
N VAL A 16 -7.71 -2.90 72.99
CA VAL A 16 -8.10 -2.07 71.85
C VAL A 16 -7.67 -0.62 72.13
N SER A 17 -6.45 -0.28 71.72
CA SER A 17 -6.01 1.11 71.61
C SER A 17 -6.82 1.78 70.49
N ARG A 18 -7.88 2.49 70.87
CA ARG A 18 -8.61 3.42 69.99
C ARG A 18 -7.64 4.54 69.56
N LEU A 19 -6.82 4.27 68.55
CA LEU A 19 -6.14 5.30 67.79
C LEU A 19 -7.18 6.00 66.90
N ARG A 20 -7.85 6.96 67.52
CA ARG A 20 -8.34 8.23 66.97
C ARG A 20 -8.54 8.25 65.44
N GLN A 21 -9.55 7.54 64.96
CA GLN A 21 -10.09 7.69 63.59
C GLN A 21 -10.75 9.07 63.36
N ALA A 22 -10.85 9.92 64.38
CA ALA A 22 -11.47 11.23 64.29
C ALA A 22 -10.61 12.29 63.57
N ASP A 23 -9.33 12.02 63.25
CA ASP A 23 -8.41 13.04 62.72
C ASP A 23 -8.12 12.92 61.21
N PHE A 24 -8.66 11.89 60.55
CA PHE A 24 -8.35 11.64 59.12
C PHE A 24 -9.46 12.09 58.14
N SER A 25 -10.56 12.64 58.65
CA SER A 25 -11.72 13.01 57.83
C SER A 25 -11.78 14.50 57.45
N GLU A 26 -10.86 15.34 57.95
CA GLU A 26 -11.00 16.80 57.80
C GLU A 26 -9.88 17.46 56.95
N LYS A 27 -8.72 16.79 56.77
CA LYS A 27 -7.57 17.37 56.05
C LYS A 27 -7.37 16.90 54.62
N ARG A 28 -8.42 16.42 53.95
CA ARG A 28 -8.39 16.29 52.49
C ARG A 28 -9.54 17.10 51.92
N GLY A 29 -9.26 18.39 51.71
CA GLY A 29 -10.07 19.27 50.89
C GLY A 29 -10.08 18.78 49.46
N PHE A 30 -10.84 17.71 49.20
CA PHE A 30 -11.19 17.35 47.85
C PHE A 30 -12.20 18.40 47.37
N PRO A 31 -11.91 19.11 46.27
CA PRO A 31 -12.87 20.03 45.70
C PRO A 31 -14.18 19.25 45.49
N LYS A 32 -15.30 19.77 45.99
CA LYS A 32 -16.61 19.17 45.75
C LYS A 32 -16.89 19.23 44.25
N VAL A 33 -16.53 18.15 43.54
CA VAL A 33 -16.81 18.01 42.12
C VAL A 33 -18.33 17.96 41.97
N ASN A 34 -18.88 18.95 41.29
CA ASN A 34 -20.30 19.02 41.06
C ASN A 34 -20.68 17.94 40.04
N LEU A 35 -21.35 16.87 40.48
CA LEU A 35 -21.77 15.78 39.60
C LEU A 35 -22.71 16.25 38.47
N ARG A 36 -23.38 17.41 38.63
CA ARG A 36 -24.16 18.03 37.55
C ARG A 36 -23.29 18.57 36.42
N SER A 37 -22.06 19.05 36.71
CA SER A 37 -21.13 19.45 35.64
C SER A 37 -20.51 18.26 34.92
N PHE A 38 -20.54 17.06 35.53
CA PHE A 38 -20.10 15.83 34.90
C PHE A 38 -21.02 15.43 33.73
N HIS A 39 -22.34 15.56 33.89
CA HIS A 39 -23.30 15.33 32.79
C HIS A 39 -23.13 16.30 31.61
N ILE A 40 -22.63 17.52 31.85
CA ILE A 40 -22.36 18.50 30.78
C ILE A 40 -20.98 18.27 30.14
N ALA A 41 -20.01 17.73 30.88
CA ALA A 41 -18.68 17.41 30.35
C ALA A 41 -18.69 16.14 29.47
N GLU A 42 -19.44 15.10 29.86
CA GLU A 42 -19.54 13.85 29.10
C GLU A 42 -20.20 14.03 27.74
N SER A 43 -21.21 14.90 27.65
CA SER A 43 -21.90 15.22 26.40
C SER A 43 -21.00 15.93 25.37
N ARG A 44 -19.94 16.62 25.81
CA ARG A 44 -18.91 17.19 24.92
C ARG A 44 -17.75 16.22 24.65
N ALA A 45 -17.48 15.29 25.55
CA ALA A 45 -16.43 14.29 25.36
C ALA A 45 -16.80 13.25 24.31
N PHE A 46 -18.09 12.90 24.20
CA PHE A 46 -18.57 11.93 23.23
C PHE A 46 -18.44 12.39 21.76
N SER A 47 -18.43 13.71 21.50
CA SER A 47 -18.17 14.24 20.15
C SER A 47 -16.68 14.24 19.77
N LEU A 48 -15.78 14.05 20.75
CA LEU A 48 -14.34 13.89 20.52
C LEU A 48 -13.95 12.44 20.23
N VAL A 49 -14.83 11.49 20.57
CA VAL A 49 -14.69 10.10 20.16
C VAL A 49 -15.09 10.02 18.68
N ARG A 50 -14.17 10.43 17.80
CA ARG A 50 -14.26 10.10 16.38
C ARG A 50 -14.46 8.57 16.32
N PRO A 51 -15.60 8.06 15.85
CA PRO A 51 -15.71 6.63 15.62
C PRO A 51 -14.59 6.27 14.65
N LEU A 52 -13.71 5.35 15.07
CA LEU A 52 -12.75 4.71 14.19
C LEU A 52 -13.57 4.26 12.98
N LYS A 53 -13.41 4.97 11.87
CA LYS A 53 -14.17 4.73 10.64
C LYS A 53 -13.66 3.38 10.17
N TRP A 54 -14.33 2.30 10.58
CA TRP A 54 -13.94 0.94 10.32
C TRP A 54 -13.78 0.84 8.81
N LYS A 55 -12.54 0.73 8.34
CA LYS A 55 -12.24 0.51 6.93
C LYS A 55 -13.00 -0.77 6.59
N GLU A 56 -14.04 -0.64 5.79
CA GLU A 56 -14.86 -1.76 5.36
C GLU A 56 -13.90 -2.75 4.68
N ILE A 57 -13.52 -3.81 5.39
CA ILE A 57 -12.49 -4.73 4.93
C ILE A 57 -13.17 -5.53 3.83
N ARG A 58 -12.79 -5.27 2.59
CA ARG A 58 -13.23 -6.04 1.43
C ARG A 58 -12.08 -6.99 1.07
N PRO A 59 -11.88 -8.10 1.83
CA PRO A 59 -10.64 -8.87 1.79
C PRO A 59 -10.35 -9.43 0.41
N VAL A 60 -11.39 -9.82 -0.34
CA VAL A 60 -11.24 -10.35 -1.71
C VAL A 60 -10.69 -9.28 -2.66
N GLN A 61 -11.18 -8.04 -2.57
CA GLN A 61 -10.72 -6.93 -3.40
C GLN A 61 -9.28 -6.54 -3.07
N ASP A 62 -8.95 -6.45 -1.77
CA ASP A 62 -7.60 -6.13 -1.31
C ASP A 62 -6.57 -7.18 -1.79
N LEU A 63 -6.94 -8.46 -1.75
CA LEU A 63 -6.10 -9.55 -2.27
C LEU A 63 -5.94 -9.47 -3.78
N ALA A 64 -7.01 -9.22 -4.53
CA ALA A 64 -6.96 -9.09 -5.98
C ALA A 64 -6.09 -7.89 -6.42
N LEU A 65 -6.23 -6.75 -5.72
CA LEU A 65 -5.38 -5.57 -5.92
C LEU A 65 -3.91 -5.89 -5.62
N ALA A 66 -3.62 -6.63 -4.55
CA ALA A 66 -2.26 -7.04 -4.24
C ALA A 66 -1.68 -7.93 -5.36
N LEU A 67 -2.42 -8.95 -5.81
CA LEU A 67 -1.96 -9.82 -6.90
C LEU A 67 -1.70 -9.03 -8.19
N TYR A 68 -2.59 -8.11 -8.53
CA TYR A 68 -2.41 -7.24 -9.68
C TYR A 68 -1.15 -6.36 -9.54
N GLN A 69 -1.00 -5.67 -8.41
CA GLN A 69 0.08 -4.72 -8.18
C GLN A 69 1.47 -5.38 -8.10
N TYR A 70 1.57 -6.55 -7.47
CA TYR A 70 2.86 -7.20 -7.24
C TYR A 70 3.30 -8.11 -8.40
N PHE A 71 2.39 -8.60 -9.24
CA PHE A 71 2.73 -9.53 -10.31
C PHE A 71 2.39 -8.99 -11.70
N VAL A 72 1.14 -8.63 -11.96
CA VAL A 72 0.69 -8.25 -13.32
C VAL A 72 1.26 -6.89 -13.74
N TYR A 73 1.14 -5.90 -12.86
CA TYR A 73 1.65 -4.55 -13.10
C TYR A 73 3.14 -4.50 -13.48
N PRO A 74 4.07 -5.14 -12.72
CA PRO A 74 5.48 -5.11 -13.09
C PRO A 74 5.75 -5.87 -14.39
N ILE A 75 5.07 -6.98 -14.68
CA ILE A 75 5.24 -7.71 -15.95
C ILE A 75 4.87 -6.81 -17.15
N LEU A 76 3.71 -6.16 -17.10
CA LEU A 76 3.29 -5.22 -18.15
C LEU A 76 4.26 -4.04 -18.29
N THR A 77 4.82 -3.58 -17.17
CA THR A 77 5.83 -2.52 -17.16
C THR A 77 7.15 -2.98 -17.79
N LEU A 78 7.59 -4.22 -17.55
CA LEU A 78 8.77 -4.80 -18.19
C LEU A 78 8.57 -4.95 -19.70
N ILE A 79 7.37 -5.35 -20.15
CA ILE A 79 7.04 -5.39 -21.59
C ILE A 79 7.12 -3.99 -22.20
N LEU A 80 6.64 -2.96 -21.51
CA LEU A 80 6.79 -1.57 -21.96
C LEU A 80 8.27 -1.16 -22.07
N PHE A 81 9.12 -1.51 -21.11
CA PHE A 81 10.56 -1.28 -21.22
C PHE A 81 11.18 -2.00 -22.42
N ALA A 82 10.77 -3.25 -22.69
CA ALA A 82 11.20 -3.98 -23.87
C ALA A 82 10.75 -3.28 -25.17
N LEU A 83 9.52 -2.77 -25.22
CA LEU A 83 9.04 -1.97 -26.36
C LEU A 83 9.88 -0.71 -26.56
N PHE A 84 10.20 0.03 -25.49
CA PHE A 84 11.09 1.18 -25.58
C PHE A 84 12.47 0.79 -26.09
N ALA A 85 13.06 -0.29 -25.57
CA ALA A 85 14.35 -0.79 -26.05
C ALA A 85 14.30 -1.18 -27.54
N TYR A 86 13.21 -1.80 -27.99
CA TYR A 86 13.01 -2.15 -29.40
C TYR A 86 12.92 -0.91 -30.30
N VAL A 87 12.18 0.13 -29.91
CA VAL A 87 12.12 1.41 -30.65
C VAL A 87 13.48 2.08 -30.70
N ILE A 88 14.19 2.13 -29.58
CA ILE A 88 15.54 2.70 -29.52
C ILE A 88 16.48 1.93 -30.46
N MET A 89 16.48 0.59 -30.41
CA MET A 89 17.29 -0.24 -31.32
C MET A 89 16.94 0.02 -32.80
N SER A 90 15.65 0.16 -33.13
CA SER A 90 15.22 0.52 -34.48
C SER A 90 15.81 1.86 -34.92
N TRP A 91 15.77 2.90 -34.08
CA TRP A 91 16.41 4.18 -34.40
C TRP A 91 17.93 4.10 -34.50
N LEU A 92 18.58 3.31 -33.64
CA LEU A 92 20.02 3.12 -33.68
C LEU A 92 20.47 2.48 -35.00
N PHE A 93 19.71 1.53 -35.54
CA PHE A 93 19.99 0.95 -36.86
C PHE A 93 19.66 1.92 -38.00
N THR A 94 18.50 2.60 -37.94
CA THR A 94 18.07 3.55 -38.96
C THR A 94 19.06 4.70 -39.14
N PHE A 95 19.59 5.23 -38.04
CA PHE A 95 20.59 6.31 -38.06
C PHE A 95 22.02 5.82 -38.20
N ASN A 96 22.24 4.53 -38.52
CA ASN A 96 23.57 3.92 -38.65
C ASN A 96 24.48 4.12 -37.43
N VAL A 97 23.90 4.33 -36.24
CA VAL A 97 24.66 4.45 -34.98
C VAL A 97 25.24 3.10 -34.59
N LEU A 98 24.43 2.05 -34.76
CA LEU A 98 24.88 0.66 -34.65
C LEU A 98 24.89 0.02 -36.02
N SER A 99 25.95 -0.73 -36.31
CA SER A 99 26.00 -1.55 -37.52
C SER A 99 25.01 -2.72 -37.40
N PRO A 100 24.09 -2.90 -38.35
CA PRO A 100 23.21 -4.07 -38.41
C PRO A 100 23.98 -5.38 -38.53
N TYR A 101 25.26 -5.33 -38.93
CA TYR A 101 26.12 -6.49 -39.07
C TYR A 101 26.81 -6.90 -37.75
N GLY A 102 26.71 -6.09 -36.68
CA GLY A 102 27.22 -6.45 -35.36
C GLY A 102 26.48 -7.64 -34.76
N GLN A 103 27.21 -8.61 -34.22
CA GLN A 103 26.61 -9.83 -33.65
C GLN A 103 25.81 -9.55 -32.36
N ILE A 104 26.35 -8.69 -31.47
CA ILE A 104 25.70 -8.34 -30.19
C ILE A 104 24.40 -7.57 -30.42
N ALA A 105 24.44 -6.52 -31.25
CA ALA A 105 23.26 -5.69 -31.54
C ALA A 105 22.13 -6.53 -32.16
N ARG A 106 22.45 -7.44 -33.09
CA ARG A 106 21.48 -8.36 -33.67
C ARG A 106 20.91 -9.34 -32.66
N GLN A 107 21.74 -9.89 -31.77
CA GLN A 107 21.25 -10.80 -30.72
C GLN A 107 20.24 -10.09 -29.82
N ILE A 108 20.58 -8.92 -29.29
CA ILE A 108 19.68 -8.13 -28.44
C ILE A 108 18.38 -7.81 -29.20
N TYR A 109 18.49 -7.33 -30.43
CA TYR A 109 17.32 -7.02 -31.26
C TYR A 109 16.44 -8.25 -31.51
N SER A 110 17.02 -9.40 -31.85
CA SER A 110 16.28 -10.65 -32.06
C SER A 110 15.63 -11.20 -30.79
N MET A 111 16.26 -10.99 -29.62
CA MET A 111 15.66 -11.34 -28.34
C MET A 111 14.45 -10.45 -28.02
N LEU A 112 14.58 -9.14 -28.23
CA LEU A 112 13.47 -8.20 -28.10
C LEU A 112 12.33 -8.55 -29.06
N GLU A 113 12.66 -8.78 -30.34
CA GLU A 113 11.69 -9.12 -31.36
C GLU A 113 10.98 -10.44 -31.03
N SER A 114 11.69 -11.49 -30.62
CA SER A 114 11.04 -12.78 -30.30
C SER A 114 10.09 -12.71 -29.10
N VAL A 115 10.36 -11.84 -28.11
CA VAL A 115 9.45 -11.59 -26.99
C VAL A 115 8.24 -10.75 -27.41
N LEU A 116 8.43 -9.78 -28.30
CA LEU A 116 7.39 -8.82 -28.68
C LEU A 116 6.55 -9.27 -29.89
N GLU A 117 7.06 -10.12 -30.79
CA GLU A 117 6.39 -10.63 -31.98
C GLU A 117 4.99 -11.19 -31.72
N PRO A 118 4.74 -12.03 -30.69
CA PRO A 118 3.40 -12.54 -30.42
C PRO A 118 2.40 -11.42 -30.05
N LEU A 119 2.87 -10.32 -29.47
CA LEU A 119 2.04 -9.17 -29.10
C LEU A 119 1.88 -8.18 -30.25
N LEU A 120 2.92 -7.99 -31.06
CA LEU A 120 2.95 -7.04 -32.18
C LEU A 120 2.28 -7.61 -33.44
N ARG A 121 2.41 -8.90 -33.71
CA ARG A 121 1.89 -9.54 -34.94
C ARG A 121 0.40 -9.32 -35.17
N PRO A 122 -0.50 -9.46 -34.17
CA PRO A 122 -1.92 -9.17 -34.37
C PRO A 122 -2.18 -7.71 -34.79
N ILE A 123 -1.41 -6.78 -34.22
CA ILE A 123 -1.53 -5.34 -34.50
C ILE A 123 -0.98 -5.03 -35.90
N ARG A 124 0.19 -5.60 -36.25
CA ARG A 124 0.81 -5.47 -37.58
C ARG A 124 -0.08 -6.02 -38.70
N ASN A 125 -0.84 -7.08 -38.46
CA ASN A 125 -1.77 -7.62 -39.46
C ASN A 125 -2.93 -6.67 -39.76
N THR A 126 -3.23 -5.73 -38.86
CA THR A 126 -4.34 -4.78 -39.01
C THR A 126 -3.88 -3.48 -39.65
N ILE A 127 -2.59 -3.14 -39.54
CA ILE A 127 -2.06 -1.83 -39.90
C ILE A 127 -1.06 -1.97 -41.04
N PRO A 128 -1.22 -1.23 -42.15
CA PRO A 128 -0.24 -1.24 -43.23
C PRO A 128 1.15 -0.83 -42.71
N PRO A 129 2.24 -1.50 -43.15
CA PRO A 129 3.58 -1.13 -42.73
C PRO A 129 3.93 0.29 -43.20
N LEU A 130 4.28 1.19 -42.28
CA LEU A 130 4.65 2.58 -42.58
C LEU A 130 6.16 2.75 -42.78
N GLY A 131 6.75 1.98 -43.70
CA GLY A 131 8.18 2.05 -44.00
C GLY A 131 9.04 1.49 -42.86
N GLN A 132 10.08 2.23 -42.43
CA GLN A 132 11.01 1.83 -41.36
C GLN A 132 10.49 2.08 -39.93
N LEU A 133 9.36 2.80 -39.79
CA LEU A 133 8.75 3.07 -38.49
C LEU A 133 7.59 2.10 -38.24
N ASP A 134 7.70 1.36 -37.13
CA ASP A 134 6.68 0.42 -36.73
C ASP A 134 5.64 1.07 -35.81
N LEU A 135 4.56 1.60 -36.39
CA LEU A 135 3.42 2.13 -35.62
C LEU A 135 2.79 1.10 -34.68
N SER A 136 2.91 -0.20 -34.98
CA SER A 136 2.32 -1.24 -34.14
C SER A 136 2.90 -1.23 -32.73
N VAL A 137 4.17 -0.83 -32.57
CA VAL A 137 4.84 -0.71 -31.28
C VAL A 137 4.21 0.38 -30.42
N PHE A 138 3.91 1.54 -31.01
CA PHE A 138 3.23 2.63 -30.30
C PHE A 138 1.82 2.24 -29.89
N ILE A 139 1.10 1.55 -30.77
CA ILE A 139 -0.26 1.11 -30.49
C ILE A 139 -0.27 0.04 -29.40
N LEU A 140 0.67 -0.91 -29.44
CA LEU A 140 0.82 -1.88 -28.36
C LEU A 140 1.14 -1.20 -27.03
N ALA A 141 2.03 -0.22 -27.02
CA ALA A 141 2.35 0.53 -25.81
C ALA A 141 1.11 1.24 -25.25
N LEU A 142 0.32 1.90 -26.10
CA LEU A 142 -0.93 2.56 -25.70
C LEU A 142 -1.95 1.57 -25.16
N LEU A 143 -2.12 0.41 -25.80
CA LEU A 143 -3.01 -0.64 -25.30
C LEU A 143 -2.56 -1.12 -23.92
N ILE A 144 -1.27 -1.42 -23.74
CA ILE A 144 -0.74 -1.86 -22.45
C ILE A 144 -0.99 -0.80 -21.36
N LEU A 145 -0.72 0.47 -21.65
CA LEU A 145 -0.97 1.58 -20.72
C LEU A 145 -2.47 1.67 -20.37
N PHE A 146 -3.35 1.58 -21.37
CA PHE A 146 -4.79 1.60 -21.16
C PHE A 146 -5.25 0.43 -20.27
N PHE A 147 -4.81 -0.79 -20.56
CA PHE A 147 -5.18 -1.95 -19.77
C PHE A 147 -4.63 -1.86 -18.34
N ARG A 148 -3.35 -1.51 -18.20
CA ARG A 148 -2.63 -1.46 -16.92
C ARG A 148 -3.12 -0.32 -16.01
N ASP A 149 -3.19 0.89 -16.54
CA ASP A 149 -3.37 2.08 -15.69
C ASP A 149 -4.85 2.47 -15.55
N TRP A 150 -5.71 2.01 -16.47
CA TRP A 150 -7.12 2.39 -16.47
C TRP A 150 -8.07 1.19 -16.32
N LEU A 151 -8.03 0.20 -17.23
CA LEU A 151 -9.05 -0.86 -17.27
C LEU A 151 -8.98 -1.80 -16.07
N PHE A 152 -7.81 -2.40 -15.78
CA PHE A 152 -7.69 -3.40 -14.73
C PHE A 152 -8.03 -2.84 -13.34
N PRO A 153 -7.50 -1.69 -12.90
CA PRO A 153 -7.89 -1.10 -11.62
C PRO A 153 -9.41 -0.90 -11.52
N GLN A 154 -10.03 -0.36 -12.58
CA GLN A 154 -11.47 -0.11 -12.59
C GLN A 154 -12.29 -1.40 -12.49
N LEU A 155 -11.90 -2.46 -13.19
CA LEU A 155 -12.56 -3.76 -13.10
C LEU A 155 -12.44 -4.37 -11.70
N LEU A 156 -11.28 -4.25 -11.07
CA LEU A 156 -11.06 -4.75 -9.71
C LEU A 156 -11.92 -4.03 -8.68
N PHE A 157 -12.08 -2.71 -8.79
CA PHE A 157 -12.96 -1.93 -7.92
C PHE A 157 -14.45 -2.18 -8.18
N ALA A 158 -14.82 -2.48 -9.43
CA ALA A 158 -16.20 -2.77 -9.80
C ALA A 158 -16.69 -4.14 -9.29
N MET A 159 -15.79 -5.07 -8.97
CA MET A 159 -16.18 -6.36 -8.38
C MET A 159 -16.89 -6.13 -7.04
N PRO A 160 -18.11 -6.65 -6.85
CA PRO A 160 -18.77 -6.59 -5.55
C PRO A 160 -17.92 -7.34 -4.51
N GLY A 161 -17.67 -6.69 -3.37
CA GLY A 161 -16.91 -7.23 -2.25
C GLY A 161 -17.80 -7.86 -1.20
#